data_AF-A0A510V2Y7-F1
#
_entry.id   AF-A0A510V2Y7-F1
#
_cell.length_a   1.000
_cell.length_b   1.000
_cell.length_c   1.000
_cell.angle_alpha   90.00
_cell.angle_beta   90.00
_cell.angle_gamma   90.00
#
_symmetry.space_group_name_H-M   'P 1'
#
loop_
_entity.id
_entity.type
_entity.pdbx_description
1 polymer ?
#
loop_
_entity_poly.entity_id
_entity_poly.type
_entity_poly.pdbx_seq_one_letter_code
_entity_poly.pdbx_strand_id
1 'polypeptide(L)' 'MSETDITSTSDDAVDQALSALADLEDQPLRDHVAVFDAVHGALQDRLADAEG' A
#
# COMPACT_ATOMS: atom_id res chain seq x y z
N MET A 1 21.13 -12.58 8.44
CA MET A 1 19.91 -12.32 7.65
C MET A 1 19.10 -11.36 8.49
N SER A 2 19.04 -10.09 8.09
CA SER A 2 18.37 -9.05 8.86
C SER A 2 16.86 -9.27 8.77
N GLU A 3 16.18 -9.22 9.90
CA GLU A 3 14.74 -9.44 10.06
C GLU A 3 13.88 -8.28 9.50
N THR A 4 14.51 -7.30 8.83
CA THR A 4 13.92 -6.05 8.34
C THR A 4 13.47 -6.10 6.88
N ASP A 5 13.95 -7.07 6.09
CA ASP A 5 13.69 -7.15 4.64
C ASP A 5 12.31 -7.73 4.27
N ILE A 6 11.51 -8.23 5.22
CA ILE A 6 10.21 -8.87 4.93
C ILE A 6 9.03 -7.89 4.74
N THR A 7 9.21 -6.61 5.03
CA THR A 7 8.14 -5.59 4.89
C THR A 7 8.32 -4.67 3.69
N SER A 8 9.45 -4.73 2.99
CA SER A 8 9.66 -3.95 1.76
C SER A 8 9.46 -4.83 0.54
N THR A 9 8.68 -4.33 -0.40
CA THR A 9 8.45 -4.95 -1.70
C THR A 9 9.54 -4.62 -2.72
N SER A 10 10.60 -3.91 -2.30
CA SER A 10 11.64 -3.31 -3.16
C SER A 10 11.08 -2.34 -4.21
N ASP A 11 9.85 -1.88 -3.99
CA ASP A 11 9.17 -0.90 -4.82
C ASP A 11 8.62 0.21 -3.94
N ASP A 12 9.23 1.40 -4.00
CA ASP A 12 8.88 2.52 -3.14
C ASP A 12 7.40 2.95 -3.29
N ALA A 13 6.81 2.80 -4.49
CA ALA A 13 5.43 3.18 -4.72
C ALA A 13 4.47 2.18 -4.07
N VAL A 14 4.78 0.88 -4.17
CA VAL A 14 4.02 -0.17 -3.48
C VAL A 14 4.19 -0.06 -1.96
N ASP A 15 5.40 0.15 -1.47
CA ASP A 15 5.68 0.30 -0.04
C ASP A 15 4.95 1.51 0.56
N GLN A 16 4.90 2.63 -0.17
CA GLN A 16 4.14 3.81 0.22
C GLN A 16 2.63 3.53 0.27
N ALA A 17 2.07 2.85 -0.73
CA ALA A 17 0.65 2.50 -0.74
C ALA A 17 0.29 1.57 0.44
N LEU A 18 1.12 0.57 0.72
CA LEU A 18 0.89 -0.37 1.82
C LEU A 18 1.05 0.28 3.20
N SER A 19 1.89 1.32 3.34
CA SER A 19 2.03 2.06 4.60
C SER A 19 0.71 2.69 5.06
N ALA A 20 -0.17 3.09 4.14
CA ALA A 20 -1.48 3.65 4.46
C ALA A 20 -2.42 2.64 5.15
N LEU A 21 -2.17 1.33 4.97
CA LEU A 21 -2.93 0.27 5.65
C LEU A 21 -2.47 0.06 7.10
N ALA A 22 -1.24 0.47 7.44
CA ALA A 22 -0.71 0.33 8.80
C ALA A 22 -1.44 1.26 9.80
N ASP A 23 -1.87 2.44 9.36
CA ASP A 23 -2.62 3.40 10.18
C ASP A 23 -4.14 3.16 10.16
N LEU A 24 -4.61 2.12 9.47
CA LEU A 24 -6.03 1.89 9.24
C LEU A 24 -6.78 1.55 10.55
N GLU A 25 -6.14 0.83 11.47
CA GLU A 25 -6.75 0.39 12.72
C GLU A 25 -7.17 1.57 13.62
N ASP A 26 -6.46 2.69 13.54
CA ASP A 26 -6.74 3.92 14.28
C ASP A 26 -7.81 4.81 13.59
N GLN A 27 -8.22 4.47 12.36
CA GLN A 27 -9.22 5.23 11.63
C GLN A 27 -10.66 4.78 11.90
N PRO A 28 -11.65 5.69 11.79
CA PRO A 28 -13.06 5.30 11.84
C PRO A 28 -13.39 4.30 10.73
N LEU A 29 -14.16 3.26 11.06
CA LEU A 29 -14.53 2.18 10.12
C LEU A 29 -15.15 2.70 8.79
N ARG A 30 -15.88 3.82 8.84
CA ARG A 30 -16.47 4.44 7.65
C ARG A 30 -15.43 4.93 6.63
N ASP A 31 -14.23 5.24 7.10
CA ASP A 31 -13.13 5.79 6.29
C ASP A 31 -12.26 4.67 5.71
N HIS A 32 -12.38 3.44 6.24
CA HIS A 32 -11.57 2.30 5.81
C HIS A 32 -11.74 1.97 4.33
N VAL A 33 -12.97 2.02 3.82
CA VAL A 33 -13.26 1.73 2.42
C VAL A 33 -12.56 2.72 1.49
N ALA A 34 -12.50 4.00 1.86
CA ALA A 34 -11.80 5.01 1.05
C ALA A 34 -10.29 4.77 1.04
N VAL A 35 -9.71 4.34 2.17
CA VAL A 35 -8.29 3.96 2.22
C VAL A 35 -8.02 2.73 1.36
N PHE A 36 -8.85 1.68 1.45
CA PHE A 36 -8.70 0.49 0.62
C PHE A 36 -8.80 0.81 -0.88
N ASP A 37 -9.75 1.66 -1.28
CA ASP A 37 -9.92 2.08 -2.68
C ASP A 37 -8.67 2.85 -3.18
N ALA A 38 -8.15 3.77 -2.38
CA ALA A 38 -6.94 4.52 -2.71
C ALA A 38 -5.70 3.62 -2.86
N VAL A 39 -5.51 2.66 -1.94
CA VAL A 39 -4.40 1.70 -2.03
C VAL A 39 -4.55 0.81 -3.26
N HIS A 40 -5.75 0.32 -3.53
CA HIS A 40 -6.01 -0.50 -4.72
C HIS A 40 -5.73 0.28 -6.01
N GLY A 41 -6.16 1.54 -6.11
CA GLY A 41 -5.85 2.41 -7.25
C GLY A 41 -4.35 2.62 -7.44
N ALA A 42 -3.62 2.93 -6.36
CA ALA A 42 -2.16 3.11 -6.42
C ALA A 42 -1.42 1.85 -6.91
N LEU A 43 -1.85 0.67 -6.44
CA LEU A 43 -1.28 -0.60 -6.89
C LEU A 43 -1.63 -0.91 -8.35
N GLN A 44 -2.84 -0.57 -8.80
CA GLN A 44 -3.25 -0.73 -10.19
C GLN A 44 -2.45 0.19 -11.12
N ASP A 45 -2.26 1.45 -10.74
CA ASP A 45 -1.43 2.40 -11.49
C ASP A 45 0.01 1.91 -11.59
N ARG A 46 0.57 1.41 -10.48
CA ARG A 46 1.93 0.88 -10.45
C ARG A 46 2.08 -0.37 -11.33
N LEU A 47 1.07 -1.25 -11.34
CA LEU A 47 1.05 -2.43 -12.20
C LEU A 47 1.00 -2.01 -13.69
N ALA A 48 0.15 -1.06 -14.04
CA ALA A 48 0.03 -0.54 -15.40
C ALA A 48 1.35 0.08 -15.90
N ASP A 49 2.09 0.78 -15.04
CA ASP A 49 3.42 1.33 -15.35
C ASP A 49 4.48 0.24 -15.54
N ALA A 50 4.40 -0.88 -14.80
CA ALA A 50 5.31 -2.01 -14.96
C ALA A 50 5.05 -2.83 -16.25
N GLU A 51 3.81 -2.85 -16.74
CA GLU A 51 3.40 -3.61 -17.93
C GLU A 51 3.50 -2.81 -19.24
N GLY A 52 3.71 -1.48 -19.16
CA GLY A 52 3.80 -0.54 -20.30
C GLY A 52 5.21 -0.33 -20.84
#